data_AF-A0A969B8T2-F1
#
_entry.id   AF-A0A969B8T2-F1
#
_cell.length_a   1.000
_cell.length_b   1.000
_cell.length_c   1.000
_cell.angle_alpha   90.00
_cell.angle_beta   90.00
_cell.angle_gamma   90.00
#
_symmetry.space_group_name_H-M   'P 1'
#
loop_
_entity.id
_entity.type
_entity.pdbx_description
1 polymer ?
#
loop_
_entity_poly.entity_id
_entity_poly.type
_entity_poly.pdbx_seq_one_letter_code
_entity_poly.pdbx_strand_id
1 'polypeptide(L)'
;RNVPVDDNRILQVGLVLDRNFLDWEIIDQRVINYVSVIVLCLFLASVLLTVILLSPLRLLIAHLREITSGLTNLKDVKPLPYRLSSYTKGFWARSDEFASLLETVKLLIDRINLNYKLTRSWTLQMAHELKTPLAIIRSEAEALPPSSGLSGSFSKDIINEVDQMTHIISDFLDWAELENAIVQKDLHALRMRPVVEAVAARLEKINPGRIRLSIATDFSVFQIPFTWINSSPIF
;
A
#
# COMPACT_ATOMS: atom_id res chain seq x y z
N ARG A 1 61.71 54.45 57.83
CA ARG A 1 60.78 54.42 58.99
C ARG A 1 59.95 53.15 58.83
N ASN A 2 60.23 52.15 59.65
CA ASN A 2 59.66 50.80 59.57
C ASN A 2 58.16 50.84 59.88
N VAL A 3 57.34 50.20 59.04
CA VAL A 3 55.91 49.96 59.29
C VAL A 3 55.79 48.49 59.76
N PRO A 4 55.11 48.20 60.88
CA PRO A 4 55.06 46.86 61.44
C PRO A 4 54.11 45.97 60.64
N VAL A 5 54.52 44.71 60.45
CA VAL A 5 53.68 43.63 59.94
C VAL A 5 52.84 43.11 61.12
N ASP A 6 51.52 43.32 61.05
CA ASP A 6 50.56 42.86 62.05
C ASP A 6 50.03 41.47 61.65
N ASP A 7 50.48 40.46 62.38
CA ASP A 7 50.39 39.03 62.07
C ASP A 7 49.10 38.41 62.64
N ASN A 8 47.93 38.94 62.28
CA ASN A 8 46.66 38.34 62.75
C ASN A 8 45.42 38.57 61.89
N ARG A 9 45.54 38.68 60.55
CA ARG A 9 44.37 38.76 59.66
C ARG A 9 44.14 37.46 58.92
N ILE A 10 43.48 36.52 59.61
CA ILE A 10 42.82 35.40 58.96
C ILE A 10 41.66 35.98 58.15
N LEU A 11 41.77 35.98 56.82
CA LEU A 11 40.69 36.36 55.91
C LEU A 11 39.59 35.29 55.98
N GLN A 12 38.66 35.46 56.91
CA GLN A 12 37.45 34.64 56.97
C GLN A 12 36.49 35.15 55.90
N VAL A 13 36.58 34.59 54.68
CA VAL A 13 35.59 34.82 53.62
C VAL A 13 34.35 34.03 53.98
N GLY A 14 33.50 34.63 54.84
CA GLY A 14 32.14 34.16 55.03
C GLY A 14 31.35 34.46 53.77
N LEU A 15 30.95 33.42 53.03
CA LEU A 15 29.84 33.51 52.09
C LEU A 15 28.61 33.93 52.89
N VAL A 16 28.24 35.21 52.81
CA VAL A 16 26.95 35.70 53.28
C VAL A 16 25.92 35.12 52.33
N LEU A 17 25.52 33.88 52.58
CA LEU A 17 24.28 33.32 52.06
C LEU A 17 23.16 34.03 52.81
N ASP A 18 22.78 35.17 52.26
CA ASP A 18 21.63 35.95 52.69
C ASP A 18 20.39 35.05 52.59
N ARG A 19 19.89 34.61 53.75
CA ARG A 19 18.72 33.72 53.85
C ARG A 19 17.42 34.45 53.51
N ASN A 20 17.48 35.74 53.21
CA ASN A 20 16.36 36.57 52.78
C ASN A 20 16.18 36.66 51.25
N PHE A 21 16.97 35.96 50.43
CA PHE A 21 16.69 35.92 48.99
C PHE A 21 15.34 35.25 48.63
N LEU A 22 14.73 34.54 49.59
CA LEU A 22 13.34 34.10 49.57
C LEU A 22 12.52 34.86 50.63
N ASP A 23 12.54 36.19 50.57
CA ASP A 23 11.59 37.01 51.32
C ASP A 23 10.17 36.62 50.88
N TRP A 24 9.49 35.84 51.72
CA TRP A 24 8.08 35.46 51.56
C TRP A 24 7.13 36.66 51.51
N GLU A 25 7.64 37.86 51.82
CA GLU A 25 6.95 39.14 51.77
C GLU A 25 6.78 39.68 50.34
N ILE A 26 7.57 39.20 49.36
CA ILE A 26 7.46 39.57 47.94
C ILE A 26 6.41 38.71 47.20
N ILE A 27 5.92 37.63 47.84
CA ILE A 27 4.89 36.76 47.27
C ILE A 27 3.50 37.40 47.50
N ASP A 28 3.25 38.53 46.84
CA ASP A 28 1.91 39.10 46.72
C ASP A 28 1.04 38.20 45.83
N GLN A 29 -0.28 38.18 46.07
CA GLN A 29 -1.23 37.40 45.24
C GLN A 29 -1.11 37.73 43.75
N ARG A 30 -0.68 38.95 43.42
CA ARG A 30 -0.41 39.36 42.04
C ARG A 30 0.72 38.55 41.40
N VAL A 31 1.81 38.32 42.14
CA VAL A 31 2.96 37.53 41.68
C VAL A 31 2.53 36.08 41.46
N ILE A 32 1.76 35.50 42.39
CA ILE A 32 1.21 34.14 42.25
C ILE A 32 0.34 34.04 40.98
N ASN A 33 -0.56 34.99 40.76
CA ASN A 33 -1.43 34.99 39.58
C ASN A 33 -0.63 35.07 38.28
N TYR A 34 0.39 35.94 38.19
CA TYR A 34 1.24 36.03 37.00
C TYR A 34 2.01 34.73 36.76
N VAL A 35 2.59 34.12 37.81
CA VAL A 35 3.30 32.83 37.70
C VAL A 35 2.35 31.73 37.24
N SER A 36 1.13 31.66 37.78
CA SER A 36 0.13 30.67 37.36
C SER A 36 -0.29 30.84 35.90
N VAL A 37 -0.46 32.08 35.41
CA VAL A 37 -0.77 32.36 34.00
C VAL A 37 0.41 31.96 33.10
N ILE A 38 1.65 32.26 33.50
CA ILE A 38 2.84 31.86 32.74
C ILE A 38 2.94 30.33 32.65
N VAL A 39 2.76 29.63 33.77
CA VAL A 39 2.77 28.16 33.80
C VAL A 39 1.65 27.58 32.93
N LEU A 40 0.45 28.15 32.99
CA LEU A 40 -0.68 27.72 32.15
C LEU A 40 -0.40 27.94 30.66
N CYS A 41 0.16 29.10 30.29
CA CYS A 41 0.56 29.40 28.92
C CYS A 41 1.66 28.43 28.43
N LEU A 42 2.66 28.14 29.26
CA LEU A 42 3.71 27.16 28.93
C LEU A 42 3.13 25.76 28.77
N PHE A 43 2.19 25.36 29.62
CA PHE A 43 1.50 24.08 29.52
C PHE A 43 0.67 23.98 28.22
N LEU A 44 -0.12 25.02 27.91
CA LEU A 44 -0.90 25.07 26.67
C LEU A 44 0.00 25.07 25.44
N ALA A 45 1.11 25.83 25.45
CA ALA A 45 2.09 25.83 24.39
C ALA A 45 2.75 24.45 24.21
N SER A 46 3.06 23.76 25.31
CA SER A 46 3.61 22.39 25.29
C SER A 46 2.63 21.41 24.65
N VAL A 47 1.36 21.41 25.09
CA VAL A 47 0.31 20.53 24.51
C VAL A 47 0.10 20.83 23.03
N LEU A 48 0.02 22.11 22.67
CA LEU A 48 -0.14 22.54 21.27
C LEU A 48 1.02 22.06 20.40
N LEU A 49 2.26 22.23 20.88
CA LEU A 49 3.47 21.77 20.20
C LEU A 49 3.46 20.26 20.02
N THR A 50 3.10 19.49 21.05
CA THR A 50 2.98 18.02 21.00
C THR A 50 1.94 17.58 19.96
N VAL A 51 0.77 18.21 19.91
CA VAL A 51 -0.27 17.87 18.93
C VAL A 51 0.18 18.16 17.51
N ILE A 52 0.83 19.32 17.28
CA ILE A 52 1.35 19.70 15.96
C ILE A 52 2.44 18.73 15.48
N LEU A 53 3.37 18.34 16.35
CA LEU A 53 4.46 17.42 16.01
C LEU A 53 3.99 15.97 15.78
N LEU A 54 3.03 15.46 16.56
CA LEU A 54 2.56 14.08 16.41
C LEU A 54 1.51 13.90 15.31
N SER A 55 0.81 14.96 14.90
CA SER A 55 -0.19 14.90 13.82
C SER A 55 0.33 14.29 12.49
N PRO A 56 1.48 14.73 11.93
CA PRO A 56 2.00 14.17 10.68
C PRO A 56 2.40 12.68 10.81
N LEU A 57 2.89 12.26 11.97
CA LEU A 57 3.24 10.87 12.23
C LEU A 57 1.99 9.97 12.21
N ARG A 58 0.88 10.43 12.81
CA ARG A 58 -0.39 9.68 12.79
C ARG A 58 -0.93 9.50 11.37
N LEU A 59 -0.78 10.51 10.51
CA LEU A 59 -1.23 10.47 9.12
C LEU A 59 -0.38 9.50 8.28
N LEU A 60 0.93 9.47 8.53
CA LEU A 60 1.85 8.51 7.91
C LEU A 60 1.55 7.08 8.37
N ILE A 61 1.34 6.85 9.67
CA ILE A 61 0.99 5.52 10.20
C ILE A 61 -0.35 5.04 9.62
N ALA A 62 -1.34 5.92 9.51
CA ALA A 62 -2.62 5.57 8.88
C ALA A 62 -2.44 5.17 7.40
N HIS A 63 -1.65 5.92 6.64
CA HIS A 63 -1.35 5.59 5.23
C HIS A 63 -0.52 4.32 5.09
N LEU A 64 0.48 4.11 5.94
CA LEU A 64 1.27 2.88 5.93
C LEU A 64 0.39 1.68 6.27
N ARG A 65 -0.52 1.81 7.23
CA ARG A 65 -1.46 0.73 7.58
C ARG A 65 -2.43 0.43 6.43
N GLU A 66 -2.92 1.46 5.74
CA GLU A 66 -3.74 1.29 4.54
C GLU A 66 -2.96 0.61 3.41
N ILE A 67 -1.71 1.02 3.16
CA ILE A 67 -0.81 0.39 2.19
C ILE A 67 -0.51 -1.07 2.58
N THR A 68 -0.18 -1.36 3.84
CA THR A 68 0.06 -2.73 4.32
C THR A 68 -1.17 -3.61 4.17
N SER A 69 -2.37 -3.08 4.42
CA SER A 69 -3.62 -3.79 4.16
C SER A 69 -3.98 -3.90 2.66
N GLY A 70 -3.47 -2.99 1.83
CA GLY A 70 -3.65 -3.01 0.37
C GLY A 70 -2.68 -3.97 -0.33
N LEU A 71 -1.50 -4.21 0.24
CA LEU A 71 -0.49 -5.15 -0.26
C LEU A 71 -0.97 -6.60 -0.28
N THR A 72 -1.98 -6.97 0.53
CA THR A 72 -2.57 -8.31 0.48
C THR A 72 -3.44 -8.55 -0.76
N ASN A 73 -3.81 -7.48 -1.48
CA ASN A 73 -4.64 -7.58 -2.69
C ASN A 73 -3.85 -7.39 -3.99
N LEU A 74 -2.51 -7.35 -3.94
CA LEU A 74 -1.59 -7.29 -5.10
C LEU A 74 -1.93 -6.22 -6.18
N LYS A 75 -2.74 -5.21 -5.84
CA LYS A 75 -3.05 -4.10 -6.73
C LYS A 75 -1.97 -3.04 -6.63
N ASP A 76 -1.70 -2.35 -7.74
CA ASP A 76 -0.79 -1.19 -7.81
C ASP A 76 -0.91 -0.34 -6.53
N VAL A 77 0.19 -0.26 -5.79
CA VAL A 77 0.21 0.49 -4.53
C VAL A 77 0.04 1.95 -4.88
N LYS A 78 -1.04 2.57 -4.37
CA LYS A 78 -1.32 3.99 -4.63
C LYS A 78 -0.09 4.83 -4.26
N PRO A 79 0.30 5.81 -5.09
CA PRO A 79 1.39 6.71 -4.75
C PRO A 79 1.07 7.44 -3.45
N LEU A 80 2.10 7.87 -2.70
CA LEU A 80 1.88 8.64 -1.49
C LEU A 80 0.91 9.80 -1.76
N PRO A 81 -0.04 10.05 -0.85
CA PRO A 81 -1.00 11.13 -1.00
C PRO A 81 -0.27 12.45 -1.23
N TYR A 82 -0.79 13.27 -2.15
CA TYR A 82 -0.20 14.55 -2.53
C TYR A 82 0.08 15.46 -1.31
N ARG A 83 -0.75 15.38 -0.27
CA ARG A 83 -0.58 16.11 1.01
C ARG A 83 0.67 15.72 1.80
N LEU A 84 1.23 14.52 1.61
CA LEU A 84 2.51 14.13 2.22
C LEU A 84 3.69 14.62 1.37
N SER A 85 3.52 14.66 0.04
CA SER A 85 4.53 15.19 -0.88
C SER A 85 4.78 16.71 -0.74
N SER A 86 3.87 17.44 -0.10
CA SER A 86 4.09 18.85 0.23
C SER A 86 5.09 19.04 1.38
N TYR A 87 5.23 18.07 2.27
CA TYR A 87 6.22 18.10 3.36
C TYR A 87 7.66 17.83 2.86
N THR A 88 7.81 17.22 1.67
CA THR A 88 9.13 16.97 1.07
C THR A 88 9.61 18.10 0.14
N LYS A 89 8.77 19.09 -0.17
CA LYS A 89 9.08 20.17 -1.14
C LYS A 89 9.32 21.55 -0.51
N GLY A 90 9.15 21.71 0.81
CA GLY A 90 9.36 22.97 1.51
C GLY A 90 10.84 23.33 1.71
N PHE A 91 11.15 24.62 1.92
CA PHE A 91 12.51 25.12 2.19
C PHE A 91 13.21 24.42 3.36
N TRP A 92 12.43 23.94 4.34
CA TRP A 92 12.89 23.20 5.53
C TRP A 92 12.99 21.68 5.33
N ALA A 93 12.56 21.14 4.18
CA ALA A 93 12.54 19.69 3.92
C ALA A 93 13.95 19.09 3.77
N ARG A 94 14.96 19.90 3.44
CA ARG A 94 16.34 19.44 3.26
C ARG A 94 17.05 19.10 4.59
N SER A 95 16.48 19.52 5.71
CA SER A 95 17.06 19.37 7.05
C SER A 95 16.25 18.44 7.96
N ASP A 96 15.11 17.95 7.49
CA ASP A 96 14.16 17.21 8.31
C ASP A 96 14.29 15.69 8.05
N GLU A 97 14.64 14.94 9.10
CA GLU A 97 14.71 13.48 9.08
C GLU A 97 13.38 12.86 8.61
N PHE A 98 12.26 13.53 8.89
CA PHE A 98 10.94 13.10 8.44
C PHE A 98 10.77 13.17 6.92
N ALA A 99 11.35 14.19 6.27
CA ALA A 99 11.31 14.31 4.81
C ALA A 99 12.15 13.21 4.13
N SER A 100 13.32 12.87 4.71
CA SER A 100 14.16 11.75 4.26
C SER A 100 13.44 10.41 4.38
N LEU A 101 12.70 10.18 5.48
CA LEU A 101 11.87 8.99 5.65
C LEU A 101 10.77 8.91 4.59
N LEU A 102 10.07 10.03 4.33
CA LEU A 102 9.02 10.09 3.31
C LEU A 102 9.56 9.80 1.90
N GLU A 103 10.73 10.31 1.57
CA GLU A 103 11.41 10.02 0.30
C GLU A 103 11.81 8.54 0.20
N THR A 104 12.35 7.97 1.26
CA THR A 104 12.68 6.54 1.33
C THR A 104 11.44 5.67 1.11
N VAL A 105 10.33 5.99 1.79
CA VAL A 105 9.05 5.27 1.63
C VAL A 105 8.52 5.40 0.20
N LYS A 106 8.63 6.59 -0.41
CA LYS A 106 8.25 6.80 -1.81
C LYS A 106 9.05 5.92 -2.75
N LEU A 107 10.38 5.92 -2.62
CA LEU A 107 11.26 5.10 -3.44
C LEU A 107 10.95 3.61 -3.28
N LEU A 108 10.63 3.18 -2.06
CA LEU A 108 10.23 1.80 -1.78
C LEU A 108 8.93 1.44 -2.51
N ILE A 109 7.90 2.29 -2.42
CA ILE A 109 6.63 2.10 -3.12
C ILE A 109 6.84 2.05 -4.64
N ASP A 110 7.61 2.99 -5.19
CA ASP A 110 7.92 3.04 -6.62
C ASP A 110 8.64 1.76 -7.07
N ARG A 111 9.57 1.26 -6.25
CA ARG A 111 10.31 0.02 -6.51
C ARG A 111 9.42 -1.22 -6.44
N ILE A 112 8.48 -1.27 -5.51
CA ILE A 112 7.48 -2.34 -5.43
C ILE A 112 6.63 -2.37 -6.70
N ASN A 113 6.08 -1.22 -7.10
CA ASN A 113 5.25 -1.11 -8.30
C ASN A 113 6.02 -1.47 -9.57
N LEU A 114 7.29 -1.08 -9.66
CA LEU A 114 8.16 -1.47 -10.78
C LEU A 114 8.36 -2.98 -10.81
N ASN A 115 8.69 -3.61 -9.68
CA ASN A 115 8.86 -5.05 -9.59
C ASN A 115 7.58 -5.80 -10.00
N TYR A 116 6.40 -5.36 -9.54
CA TYR A 116 5.13 -5.96 -9.98
C TYR A 116 4.95 -5.92 -11.50
N LYS A 117 5.22 -4.76 -12.13
CA LYS A 117 5.13 -4.63 -13.59
C LYS A 117 6.10 -5.53 -14.33
N LEU A 118 7.34 -5.65 -13.85
CA LEU A 118 8.34 -6.53 -14.44
C LEU A 118 7.96 -8.00 -14.30
N THR A 119 7.58 -8.44 -13.09
CA THR A 119 7.13 -9.81 -12.85
C THR A 119 5.97 -10.16 -13.77
N ARG A 120 4.97 -9.27 -13.92
CA ARG A 120 3.86 -9.46 -14.85
C ARG A 120 4.31 -9.62 -16.29
N SER A 121 5.10 -8.67 -16.80
CA SER A 121 5.58 -8.72 -18.18
C SER A 121 6.40 -9.97 -18.46
N TRP A 122 7.22 -10.39 -17.50
CA TRP A 122 8.02 -11.59 -17.61
C TRP A 122 7.17 -12.86 -17.58
N THR A 123 6.16 -12.95 -16.70
CA THR A 123 5.22 -14.08 -16.67
C THR A 123 4.46 -14.21 -17.99
N LEU A 124 3.96 -13.11 -18.56
CA LEU A 124 3.29 -13.10 -19.86
C LEU A 124 4.23 -13.57 -20.98
N GLN A 125 5.45 -13.03 -21.02
CA GLN A 125 6.48 -13.42 -21.98
C GLN A 125 6.81 -14.92 -21.87
N MET A 126 7.08 -15.42 -20.66
CA MET A 126 7.42 -16.82 -20.43
C MET A 126 6.28 -17.76 -20.83
N ALA A 127 5.03 -17.40 -20.54
CA ALA A 127 3.89 -18.21 -20.94
C ALA A 127 3.71 -18.27 -22.47
N HIS A 128 3.94 -17.16 -23.18
CA HIS A 128 4.00 -17.18 -24.64
C HIS A 128 5.15 -18.03 -25.17
N GLU A 129 6.34 -17.90 -24.56
CA GLU A 129 7.51 -18.69 -24.94
C GLU A 129 7.35 -20.18 -24.63
N LEU A 130 6.54 -20.57 -23.63
CA LEU A 130 6.22 -21.97 -23.29
C LEU A 130 5.18 -22.60 -24.22
N LYS A 131 4.26 -21.82 -24.82
CA LYS A 131 3.31 -22.33 -25.82
C LYS A 131 4.02 -22.91 -27.05
N THR A 132 5.14 -22.31 -27.45
CA THR A 132 5.93 -22.73 -28.60
C THR A 132 6.54 -24.15 -28.45
N PRO A 133 7.32 -24.47 -27.39
CA PRO A 133 7.83 -25.82 -27.18
C PRO A 133 6.72 -26.83 -26.94
N LEU A 134 5.61 -26.46 -26.29
CA LEU A 134 4.44 -27.33 -26.17
C LEU A 134 3.84 -27.67 -27.55
N ALA A 135 3.69 -26.68 -28.44
CA ALA A 135 3.23 -26.92 -29.80
C ALA A 135 4.18 -27.82 -30.60
N ILE A 136 5.50 -27.71 -30.37
CA ILE A 136 6.50 -28.59 -30.99
C ILE A 136 6.35 -30.02 -30.45
N ILE A 137 6.27 -30.21 -29.13
CA ILE A 137 6.08 -31.54 -28.52
C ILE A 137 4.79 -32.19 -29.04
N ARG A 138 3.72 -31.41 -29.18
CA ARG A 138 2.48 -31.88 -29.79
C ARG A 138 2.68 -32.33 -31.24
N SER A 139 3.32 -31.51 -32.07
CA SER A 139 3.57 -31.84 -33.48
C SER A 139 4.42 -33.10 -33.63
N GLU A 140 5.44 -33.27 -32.79
CA GLU A 140 6.28 -34.48 -32.77
C GLU A 140 5.49 -35.70 -32.32
N ALA A 141 4.62 -35.56 -31.31
CA ALA A 141 3.76 -36.64 -30.84
C ALA A 141 2.70 -37.04 -31.87
N GLU A 142 2.13 -36.08 -32.62
CA GLU A 142 1.22 -36.33 -33.75
C GLU A 142 1.92 -37.01 -34.93
N ALA A 143 3.21 -36.74 -35.14
CA ALA A 143 4.02 -37.32 -36.21
C ALA A 143 4.50 -38.76 -35.94
N LEU A 144 4.34 -39.28 -34.71
CA LEU A 144 4.75 -40.64 -34.36
C LEU A 144 3.91 -41.69 -35.12
N PRO A 145 4.54 -42.56 -35.93
CA PRO A 145 3.80 -43.55 -36.70
C PRO A 145 3.24 -44.66 -35.79
N PRO A 146 2.04 -45.21 -36.11
CA PRO A 146 1.41 -46.30 -35.35
C PRO A 146 2.27 -47.59 -35.26
N SER A 147 3.27 -47.72 -36.12
CA SER A 147 4.15 -48.88 -36.27
C SER A 147 5.42 -48.84 -35.41
N SER A 148 5.65 -47.80 -34.62
CA SER A 148 6.90 -47.56 -33.86
C SER A 148 7.09 -48.42 -32.60
N GLY A 149 6.21 -49.38 -32.30
CA GLY A 149 6.29 -50.23 -31.10
C GLY A 149 5.91 -49.53 -29.78
N LEU A 150 5.80 -48.20 -29.81
CA LEU A 150 5.07 -47.40 -28.83
C LEU A 150 3.57 -47.51 -29.15
N SER A 151 2.80 -48.08 -28.22
CA SER A 151 1.34 -48.20 -28.37
C SER A 151 0.75 -46.85 -28.77
N GLY A 152 -0.15 -46.80 -29.75
CA GLY A 152 -0.85 -45.56 -30.14
C GLY A 152 -1.58 -44.85 -28.98
N SER A 153 -1.72 -45.51 -27.83
CA SER A 153 -2.11 -44.90 -26.55
C SER A 153 -1.09 -43.86 -26.08
N PHE A 154 0.21 -44.15 -26.15
CA PHE A 154 1.27 -43.33 -25.58
C PHE A 154 1.40 -41.95 -26.25
N SER A 155 1.27 -41.89 -27.59
CA SER A 155 1.22 -40.63 -28.34
C SER A 155 -0.03 -39.81 -27.97
N LYS A 156 -1.20 -40.45 -27.83
CA LYS A 156 -2.43 -39.79 -27.37
C LYS A 156 -2.30 -39.24 -25.95
N ASP A 157 -1.65 -39.99 -25.06
CA ASP A 157 -1.45 -39.56 -23.67
C ASP A 157 -0.53 -38.32 -23.61
N ILE A 158 0.54 -38.28 -24.41
CA ILE A 158 1.41 -37.11 -24.55
C ILE A 158 0.66 -35.90 -25.11
N ILE A 159 -0.15 -36.08 -26.16
CA ILE A 159 -0.94 -35.00 -26.76
C ILE A 159 -1.94 -34.43 -25.74
N ASN A 160 -2.65 -35.29 -25.01
CA ASN A 160 -3.59 -34.86 -23.96
C ASN A 160 -2.89 -34.07 -22.85
N GLU A 161 -1.71 -34.51 -22.41
CA GLU A 161 -0.93 -33.83 -21.37
C GLU A 161 -0.45 -32.45 -21.84
N VAL A 162 -0.01 -32.34 -23.10
CA VAL A 162 0.40 -31.06 -23.71
C VAL A 162 -0.78 -30.09 -23.86
N ASP A 163 -1.95 -30.58 -24.27
CA ASP A 163 -3.17 -29.78 -24.33
C ASP A 163 -3.61 -29.31 -22.94
N GLN A 164 -3.48 -30.17 -21.91
CA GLN A 164 -3.75 -29.80 -20.52
C GLN A 164 -2.79 -28.72 -20.01
N MET A 165 -1.49 -28.85 -20.26
CA MET A 165 -0.50 -27.81 -19.91
C MET A 165 -0.79 -26.49 -20.62
N THR A 166 -1.17 -26.52 -21.89
CA THR A 166 -1.52 -25.33 -22.68
C THR A 166 -2.75 -24.63 -22.11
N HIS A 167 -3.74 -25.40 -21.65
CA HIS A 167 -4.92 -24.89 -20.97
C HIS A 167 -4.57 -24.22 -19.63
N ILE A 168 -3.80 -24.91 -18.77
CA ILE A 168 -3.39 -24.39 -17.46
C ILE A 168 -2.61 -23.08 -17.59
N ILE A 169 -1.68 -23.00 -18.55
CA ILE A 169 -0.92 -21.79 -18.81
C ILE A 169 -1.83 -20.64 -19.25
N SER A 170 -2.82 -20.92 -20.10
CA SER A 170 -3.76 -19.89 -20.57
C SER A 170 -4.67 -19.41 -19.43
N ASP A 171 -5.21 -20.32 -18.63
CA ASP A 171 -6.06 -19.97 -17.48
C ASP A 171 -5.28 -19.14 -16.43
N PHE A 172 -4.01 -19.48 -16.20
CA PHE A 172 -3.14 -18.72 -15.30
C PHE A 172 -2.87 -17.31 -15.81
N LEU A 173 -2.66 -17.14 -17.11
CA LEU A 173 -2.50 -15.82 -17.72
C LEU A 173 -3.76 -14.98 -17.64
N ASP A 174 -4.92 -15.55 -17.97
CA ASP A 174 -6.21 -14.87 -17.92
C ASP A 174 -6.50 -14.41 -16.48
N TRP A 175 -6.21 -15.25 -15.49
CA TRP A 175 -6.33 -14.90 -14.08
C TRP A 175 -5.38 -13.75 -13.68
N ALA A 176 -4.10 -13.83 -14.09
CA ALA A 176 -3.12 -12.79 -13.80
C ALA A 176 -3.47 -11.43 -14.47
N GLU A 177 -4.11 -11.46 -15.64
CA GLU A 177 -4.62 -10.26 -16.31
C GLU A 177 -5.85 -9.69 -15.59
N LEU A 178 -6.78 -10.53 -15.15
CA LEU A 178 -8.01 -10.13 -14.45
C LEU A 178 -7.72 -9.51 -13.07
N GLU A 179 -6.82 -10.09 -12.28
CA GLU A 179 -6.45 -9.58 -10.95
C GLU A 179 -5.87 -8.16 -11.02
N ASN A 180 -5.17 -7.88 -12.12
CA ASN A 180 -4.45 -6.62 -12.37
C ASN A 180 -5.16 -5.71 -13.38
N ALA A 181 -6.40 -6.02 -13.75
CA ALA A 181 -7.20 -5.13 -14.55
C ALA A 181 -7.44 -3.83 -13.76
N ILE A 182 -6.97 -2.72 -14.30
CA ILE A 182 -7.20 -1.39 -13.73
C ILE A 182 -8.70 -1.25 -13.55
N VAL A 183 -9.15 -1.05 -12.32
CA VAL A 183 -10.56 -0.83 -11.99
C VAL A 183 -11.01 0.38 -12.81
N GLN A 184 -11.75 0.14 -13.89
CA GLN A 184 -12.35 1.20 -14.68
C GLN A 184 -13.25 2.00 -13.73
N LYS A 185 -13.02 3.31 -13.69
CA LYS A 185 -13.80 4.24 -12.85
C LYS A 185 -15.20 4.49 -13.40
N ASP A 186 -15.46 4.05 -14.63
CA ASP A 186 -16.69 4.32 -15.34
C ASP A 186 -17.78 3.34 -14.91
N LEU A 187 -18.93 3.90 -14.57
CA LEU A 187 -20.10 3.14 -14.17
C LEU A 187 -20.76 2.58 -15.44
N HIS A 188 -20.59 1.29 -15.69
CA HIS A 188 -21.20 0.63 -16.84
C HIS A 188 -22.50 -0.06 -16.41
N ALA A 189 -23.61 0.31 -17.06
CA ALA A 189 -24.87 -0.40 -16.94
C ALA A 189 -24.91 -1.53 -17.96
N LEU A 190 -24.82 -2.78 -17.49
CA LEU A 190 -24.86 -3.96 -18.34
C LEU A 190 -26.25 -4.58 -18.29
N ARG A 191 -26.93 -4.65 -19.43
CA ARG A 191 -28.17 -5.42 -19.55
C ARG A 191 -27.84 -6.90 -19.55
N MET A 192 -28.44 -7.67 -18.64
CA MET A 192 -28.09 -9.09 -18.49
C MET A 192 -28.69 -9.97 -19.58
N ARG A 193 -29.85 -9.61 -20.14
CA ARG A 193 -30.52 -10.42 -21.18
C ARG A 193 -29.61 -10.72 -22.39
N PRO A 194 -28.98 -9.73 -23.05
CA PRO A 194 -28.08 -9.99 -24.19
C PRO A 194 -26.88 -10.88 -23.81
N VAL A 195 -26.36 -10.74 -22.60
CA VAL A 195 -25.23 -11.54 -22.10
C VAL A 195 -25.65 -12.99 -21.92
N VAL A 196 -26.79 -13.22 -21.26
CA VAL A 196 -27.33 -14.55 -21.01
C VAL A 196 -27.71 -15.25 -22.33
N GLU A 197 -28.30 -14.52 -23.27
CA GLU A 197 -28.61 -15.04 -24.61
C GLU A 197 -27.33 -15.39 -25.39
N ALA A 198 -26.31 -14.54 -25.37
CA ALA A 198 -25.03 -14.82 -26.03
C ALA A 198 -24.34 -16.05 -25.43
N VAL A 199 -24.34 -16.20 -24.10
CA VAL A 199 -23.76 -17.37 -23.42
C VAL A 199 -24.58 -18.63 -23.73
N ALA A 200 -25.91 -18.56 -23.67
CA ALA A 200 -26.77 -19.68 -23.98
C ALA A 200 -26.60 -20.16 -25.43
N ALA A 201 -26.52 -19.24 -26.39
CA ALA A 201 -26.25 -19.55 -27.79
C ALA A 201 -24.87 -20.19 -27.99
N ARG A 202 -23.86 -19.76 -27.23
CA ARG A 202 -22.52 -20.37 -27.28
C ARG A 202 -22.53 -21.78 -26.69
N LEU A 203 -23.24 -22.01 -25.59
CA LEU A 203 -23.36 -23.32 -24.96
C LEU A 203 -24.22 -24.29 -25.79
N GLU A 204 -25.26 -23.81 -26.47
CA GLU A 204 -26.07 -24.63 -27.37
C GLU A 204 -25.26 -25.14 -28.57
N LYS A 205 -24.32 -24.35 -29.09
CA LYS A 205 -23.37 -24.80 -30.12
C LYS A 205 -22.45 -25.93 -29.64
N ILE A 206 -22.12 -25.96 -28.35
CA ILE A 206 -21.22 -26.96 -27.76
C ILE A 206 -22.00 -28.22 -27.35
N ASN A 207 -23.24 -28.06 -26.86
CA ASN A 207 -24.10 -29.16 -26.44
C ASN A 207 -25.57 -28.92 -26.87
N PRO A 208 -25.95 -29.34 -28.09
CA PRO A 208 -27.28 -29.12 -28.63
C PRO A 208 -28.36 -29.80 -27.78
N GLY A 209 -29.47 -29.09 -27.51
CA GLY A 209 -30.68 -29.67 -26.91
C GLY A 209 -30.63 -29.97 -25.40
N ARG A 210 -29.50 -29.72 -24.72
CA ARG A 210 -29.38 -29.96 -23.26
C ARG A 210 -29.72 -28.74 -22.40
N ILE A 211 -29.86 -27.56 -23.00
CA ILE A 211 -30.05 -26.30 -22.28
C ILE A 211 -31.37 -25.68 -22.73
N ARG A 212 -32.28 -25.49 -21.78
CA ARG A 212 -33.55 -24.77 -22.01
C ARG A 212 -33.47 -23.44 -21.27
N LEU A 213 -33.35 -22.35 -22.01
CA LEU A 213 -33.29 -21.01 -21.42
C LEU A 213 -34.70 -20.46 -21.21
N SER A 214 -34.99 -19.99 -20.00
CA SER A 214 -36.22 -19.23 -19.69
C SER A 214 -35.82 -17.97 -18.93
N ILE A 215 -36.05 -16.80 -19.53
CA ILE A 215 -35.73 -15.50 -18.93
C ILE A 215 -37.04 -14.85 -18.47
N ALA A 216 -37.30 -14.88 -17.17
CA ALA A 216 -38.51 -14.31 -16.57
C ALA A 216 -38.45 -12.77 -16.42
N THR A 217 -37.27 -12.21 -16.19
CA THR A 217 -37.06 -10.78 -15.90
C THR A 217 -35.77 -10.28 -16.53
N ASP A 218 -35.81 -9.07 -17.09
CA ASP A 218 -34.61 -8.35 -17.55
C ASP A 218 -34.21 -7.35 -16.48
N PHE A 219 -32.96 -7.38 -16.05
CA PHE A 219 -32.42 -6.42 -15.10
C PHE A 219 -31.05 -5.95 -15.58
N SER A 220 -30.77 -4.68 -15.29
CA SER A 220 -29.47 -4.08 -15.54
C SER A 220 -28.61 -4.23 -14.29
N VAL A 221 -27.43 -4.83 -14.46
CA VAL A 221 -26.41 -4.83 -13.41
C VAL A 221 -25.55 -3.61 -13.61
N PHE A 222 -25.50 -2.76 -12.60
CA PHE A 222 -24.54 -1.66 -12.54
C PHE A 222 -23.23 -2.22 -12.02
N GLN A 223 -22.17 -2.15 -12.83
CA GLN A 223 -20.84 -2.48 -12.35
C GLN A 223 -20.38 -1.32 -11.46
N ILE A 224 -20.43 -1.53 -10.15
CA ILE A 224 -19.87 -0.58 -9.18
C ILE A 224 -18.35 -0.73 -9.25
N PRO A 225 -17.58 0.35 -9.52
CA PRO A 225 -16.13 0.27 -9.46
C PRO A 225 -15.71 -0.21 -8.08
N PHE A 226 -14.86 -1.24 -8.02
CA PHE A 226 -14.40 -1.88 -6.78
C PHE A 226 -13.87 -0.89 -5.71
N THR A 227 -13.48 0.33 -6.13
CA THR A 227 -13.08 1.43 -5.24
C THR A 227 -14.18 1.92 -4.28
N TRP A 228 -15.46 1.71 -4.58
CA TRP A 228 -16.59 2.16 -3.74
C TRP A 228 -17.00 1.17 -2.65
N ILE A 229 -16.64 -0.11 -2.80
CA ILE A 229 -17.01 -1.17 -1.84
C ILE A 229 -16.18 -1.03 -0.55
N ASN A 230 -14.92 -0.60 -0.65
CA ASN A 230 -14.02 -0.44 0.51
C ASN A 230 -14.05 0.96 1.16
N SER A 231 -14.83 1.90 0.62
CA SER A 231 -14.94 3.28 1.14
C SER A 231 -16.30 3.60 1.76
N SER A 232 -17.21 2.63 1.83
CA SER A 232 -18.51 2.78 2.49
C SER A 232 -18.54 1.97 3.78
N PRO A 233 -18.71 2.60 4.96
CA PRO A 233 -19.12 1.88 6.16
C PRO A 233 -20.59 1.53 5.99
N ILE A 234 -20.87 0.27 5.68
CA ILE A 234 -22.19 -0.33 5.79
C ILE A 234 -21.90 -1.65 6.54
N PHE A 235 -21.98 -1.74 7.87
CA PHE A 235 -22.80 -1.09 8.89
C PHE A 235 -21.97 -0.49 10.02
#